data_AF-A0A101N2U7-F1
#
_entry.id   AF-A0A101N2U7-F1
#
_cell.length_a   1.000
_cell.length_b   1.000
_cell.length_c   1.000
_cell.angle_alpha   90.00
_cell.angle_beta   90.00
_cell.angle_gamma   90.00
#
_symmetry.space_group_name_H-M   'P 1'
#
loop_
_entity.id
_entity.type
_entity.pdbx_description
1 polymer ?
#
loop_
_entity_poly.entity_id
_entity_poly.type
_entity_poly.pdbx_seq_one_letter_code
_entity_poly.pdbx_strand_id
1 'polypeptide(L)'
;MATAFDAHAAQRGDWLDFPDVRLVRTLAGAVIQLADLGSLSSFKLPYPAEAQRALDRTVLACLLRGVEEIPKSLPELLFWCHSRPLEDWPLDLPPDAFGPDDYLVDPEARVPTQLCHEWWIRGKDAGAAQFDREVIHTAMRLCRKASSPESYVAFRRLLVERPVLTGVERFETETDLSLAPVQELLDQCYAPVPASYEFQGGYVTCGRCLTLLTPLADGAWWCERDRCRRRGAPPHGRTLTGADVPGLLQLVRPLRQFVTGPGRAEVELEARLRTLGLEVQLWPGFDAYDLRVTFPDEHIWAIDVKDWKHPGLLGRSAKPVRPEPPYDEACWVVPREQAEAHRDYLGTYRRNRPASAAGLPLLTDDRLVALATARTRGADGPHLTDSAPTNGSPSA
;
A
#
# COMPACT_ATOMS: atom_id res chain seq x y z
N MET A 1 15.86 34.26 28.79
CA MET A 1 15.73 34.39 27.32
C MET A 1 15.77 33.00 26.70
N ALA A 2 14.68 32.26 26.86
CA ALA A 2 14.41 31.05 26.08
C ALA A 2 13.82 31.50 24.75
N THR A 3 14.42 31.06 23.65
CA THR A 3 14.05 31.46 22.28
C THR A 3 12.66 30.94 21.92
N ALA A 4 11.86 31.81 21.30
CA ALA A 4 10.46 31.60 20.90
C ALA A 4 10.23 30.51 19.83
N PHE A 5 11.19 29.61 19.61
CA PHE A 5 11.10 28.49 18.66
C PHE A 5 10.44 27.22 19.26
N ASP A 6 10.40 27.08 20.59
CA ASP A 6 9.86 25.88 21.26
C ASP A 6 8.38 25.96 21.65
N ALA A 7 7.70 27.09 21.39
CA ALA A 7 6.30 27.29 21.77
C ALA A 7 5.28 26.94 20.67
N HIS A 8 5.71 26.55 19.46
CA HIS A 8 4.82 26.24 18.33
C HIS A 8 4.58 24.73 18.12
N ALA A 9 4.96 23.90 19.09
CA ALA A 9 4.78 22.45 19.07
C ALA A 9 3.52 21.96 19.83
N ALA A 10 2.77 22.86 20.48
CA ALA A 10 1.77 22.45 21.48
C ALA A 10 0.28 22.55 21.07
N GLN A 11 -0.05 22.98 19.85
CA GLN A 11 -1.43 22.96 19.34
C GLN A 11 -1.40 22.85 17.82
N ARG A 12 -1.48 21.61 17.28
CA ARG A 12 -1.68 21.41 15.84
C ARG A 12 -2.93 20.57 15.66
N GLY A 13 -3.92 21.19 15.02
CA GLY A 13 -5.27 20.70 14.86
C GLY A 13 -5.38 19.37 14.12
N ASP A 14 -6.60 18.84 14.10
CA ASP A 14 -6.94 17.73 13.22
C ASP A 14 -6.65 18.15 11.76
N TRP A 15 -6.22 17.24 10.88
CA TRP A 15 -6.11 17.54 9.44
C TRP A 15 -7.47 17.97 8.87
N LEU A 16 -8.56 17.61 9.53
CA LEU A 16 -9.90 18.09 9.21
C LEU A 16 -10.09 19.60 9.43
N ASP A 17 -9.19 20.25 10.17
CA ASP A 17 -9.18 21.70 10.36
C ASP A 17 -8.62 22.42 9.10
N PHE A 18 -7.95 21.69 8.20
CA PHE A 18 -7.50 22.20 6.92
C PHE A 18 -8.59 22.00 5.85
N PRO A 19 -9.10 23.09 5.23
CA PRO A 19 -10.25 23.02 4.34
C PRO A 19 -10.00 22.15 3.09
N ASP A 20 -8.75 22.11 2.61
CA ASP A 20 -8.43 21.43 1.35
C ASP A 20 -8.05 19.96 1.48
N VAL A 21 -7.96 19.43 2.71
CA VAL A 21 -7.81 17.98 2.92
C VAL A 21 -8.99 17.21 2.33
N ARG A 22 -10.19 17.79 2.34
CA ARG A 22 -11.37 17.21 1.67
C ARG A 22 -11.29 17.32 0.16
N LEU A 23 -10.70 18.41 -0.37
CA LEU A 23 -10.51 18.60 -1.79
C LEU A 23 -9.55 17.56 -2.36
N VAL A 24 -8.41 17.30 -1.71
CA VAL A 24 -7.47 16.26 -2.16
C VAL A 24 -8.15 14.89 -2.23
N ARG A 25 -9.02 14.55 -1.28
CA ARG A 25 -9.79 13.29 -1.32
C ARG A 25 -10.73 13.22 -2.52
N THR A 26 -11.43 14.31 -2.83
CA THR A 26 -12.30 14.41 -4.00
C THR A 26 -11.48 14.32 -5.30
N LEU A 27 -10.31 14.97 -5.37
CA LEU A 27 -9.38 14.88 -6.50
C LEU A 27 -8.91 13.44 -6.72
N ALA A 28 -8.48 12.77 -5.66
CA ALA A 28 -8.06 11.38 -5.72
C ALA A 28 -9.21 10.47 -6.22
N GLY A 29 -10.42 10.65 -5.69
CA GLY A 29 -11.60 9.90 -6.14
C GLY A 29 -11.96 10.14 -7.60
N ALA A 30 -11.86 11.37 -8.08
CA ALA A 30 -12.05 11.72 -9.49
C ALA A 30 -11.03 11.01 -10.40
N VAL A 31 -9.75 11.07 -10.03
CA VAL A 31 -8.66 10.43 -10.78
C VAL A 31 -8.86 8.91 -10.87
N ILE A 32 -9.23 8.25 -9.76
CA ILE A 32 -9.51 6.81 -9.76
C ILE A 32 -10.72 6.47 -10.63
N GLN A 33 -11.85 7.16 -10.43
CA GLN A 33 -13.08 6.87 -11.20
C GLN A 33 -12.86 7.05 -12.71
N LEU A 34 -12.11 8.07 -13.12
CA LEU A 34 -11.80 8.29 -14.54
C LEU A 34 -10.85 7.21 -15.08
N ALA A 35 -9.88 6.74 -14.29
CA ALA A 35 -8.99 5.66 -14.69
C ALA A 35 -9.71 4.31 -14.82
N ASP A 36 -10.79 4.09 -14.07
CA ASP A 36 -11.59 2.87 -14.10
C ASP A 36 -12.62 2.84 -15.24
N LEU A 37 -12.80 3.94 -15.99
CA LEU A 37 -13.55 3.98 -17.25
C LEU A 37 -12.74 3.26 -18.34
N GLY A 38 -12.60 1.94 -18.22
CA GLY A 38 -11.62 1.13 -18.94
C GLY A 38 -11.75 1.05 -20.46
N SER A 39 -12.83 1.57 -21.07
CA SER A 39 -12.92 1.67 -22.54
C SER A 39 -13.33 3.07 -23.00
N LEU A 40 -12.67 3.56 -24.04
CA LEU A 40 -13.08 4.80 -24.74
C LEU A 40 -14.53 4.71 -25.26
N SER A 41 -15.04 3.50 -25.51
CA SER A 41 -16.44 3.26 -25.89
C SER A 41 -17.43 3.34 -24.72
N SER A 42 -16.96 3.20 -23.48
CA SER A 42 -17.76 3.37 -22.26
C SER A 42 -17.78 4.81 -21.75
N PHE A 43 -16.85 5.64 -22.24
CA PHE A 43 -16.82 7.06 -21.93
C PHE A 43 -18.07 7.75 -22.49
N LYS A 44 -18.91 8.24 -21.60
CA LYS A 44 -20.10 9.04 -21.95
C LYS A 44 -20.02 10.36 -21.22
N LEU A 45 -20.31 11.44 -21.93
CA LEU A 45 -20.62 12.71 -21.29
C LEU A 45 -22.07 12.67 -20.76
N PRO A 46 -22.34 13.32 -19.61
CA PRO A 46 -21.42 14.10 -18.79
C PRO A 46 -20.41 13.24 -18.02
N TYR A 47 -19.27 13.84 -17.65
CA TYR A 47 -18.27 13.19 -16.80
C TYR A 47 -18.88 12.66 -15.49
N PRO A 48 -18.23 11.66 -14.84
CA PRO A 48 -18.62 11.23 -13.51
C PRO A 48 -18.77 12.43 -12.56
N ALA A 49 -19.83 12.43 -11.75
CA ALA A 49 -20.16 13.58 -10.92
C ALA A 49 -19.05 13.95 -9.92
N GLU A 50 -18.26 12.97 -9.44
CA GLU A 50 -17.10 13.23 -8.57
C GLU A 50 -15.99 13.97 -9.32
N ALA A 51 -15.78 13.66 -10.61
CA ALA A 51 -14.80 14.37 -11.44
C ALA A 51 -15.20 15.84 -11.62
N GLN A 52 -16.46 16.10 -11.98
CA GLN A 52 -16.94 17.49 -12.09
C GLN A 52 -16.82 18.23 -10.75
N ARG A 53 -17.20 17.60 -9.63
CA ARG A 53 -17.02 18.17 -8.28
C ARG A 53 -15.57 18.52 -7.97
N ALA A 54 -14.62 17.68 -8.39
CA ALA A 54 -13.20 17.94 -8.19
C ALA A 54 -12.73 19.18 -8.95
N LEU A 55 -13.15 19.33 -10.21
CA LEU A 55 -12.87 20.53 -10.99
C LEU A 55 -13.47 21.78 -10.33
N ASP A 56 -14.77 21.77 -10.06
CA ASP A 56 -15.48 22.93 -9.52
C ASP A 56 -14.86 23.43 -8.20
N ARG A 57 -14.50 22.51 -7.31
CA ARG A 57 -13.87 22.86 -6.02
C ARG A 57 -12.43 23.34 -6.18
N THR A 58 -11.67 22.80 -7.12
CA THR A 58 -10.30 23.27 -7.40
C THR A 58 -10.33 24.68 -7.97
N VAL A 59 -11.25 24.94 -8.91
CA VAL A 59 -11.47 26.27 -9.47
C VAL A 59 -11.85 27.26 -8.37
N LEU A 60 -12.81 26.90 -7.51
CA LEU A 60 -13.21 27.73 -6.38
C LEU A 60 -12.05 28.02 -5.43
N ALA A 61 -11.25 27.01 -5.09
CA ALA A 61 -10.07 27.16 -4.24
C ALA A 61 -9.05 28.14 -4.83
N CYS A 62 -8.79 28.08 -6.14
CA CYS A 62 -7.89 29.02 -6.83
C CYS A 62 -8.45 30.44 -6.81
N LEU A 63 -9.75 30.60 -7.11
CA LEU A 63 -10.43 31.91 -7.14
C LEU A 63 -10.43 32.59 -5.77
N LEU A 64 -10.72 31.85 -4.70
CA LEU A 64 -10.72 32.38 -3.32
C LEU A 64 -9.34 32.84 -2.88
N ARG A 65 -8.27 32.31 -3.49
CA ARG A 65 -6.87 32.64 -3.19
C ARG A 65 -6.25 33.63 -4.17
N GLY A 66 -7.02 34.11 -5.16
CA GLY A 66 -6.54 35.06 -6.16
C GLY A 66 -5.46 34.50 -7.09
N VAL A 67 -5.46 33.17 -7.31
CA VAL A 67 -4.51 32.50 -8.20
C VAL A 67 -4.98 32.63 -9.64
N GLU A 68 -4.12 33.14 -10.53
CA GLU A 68 -4.47 33.36 -11.94
C GLU A 68 -4.48 32.07 -12.76
N GLU A 69 -3.63 31.11 -12.39
CA GLU A 69 -3.56 29.83 -13.05
C GLU A 69 -4.61 28.87 -12.49
N ILE A 70 -5.63 28.57 -13.29
CA ILE A 70 -6.81 27.82 -12.88
C ILE A 70 -7.11 26.76 -13.94
N PRO A 71 -7.39 25.50 -13.58
CA PRO A 71 -7.80 24.49 -14.55
C PRO A 71 -9.19 24.84 -15.08
N LYS A 72 -9.32 25.03 -16.39
CA LYS A 72 -10.59 25.42 -17.06
C LYS A 72 -11.42 24.23 -17.50
N SER A 73 -10.85 23.03 -17.42
CA SER A 73 -11.50 21.80 -17.85
C SER A 73 -10.94 20.60 -17.09
N LEU A 74 -11.65 19.47 -17.14
CA LEU A 74 -11.17 18.22 -16.55
C LEU A 74 -9.85 17.71 -17.14
N PRO A 75 -9.63 17.78 -18.47
CA PRO A 75 -8.31 17.50 -19.04
C PRO A 75 -7.19 18.38 -18.47
N GLU A 76 -7.43 19.69 -18.27
CA GLU A 76 -6.45 20.58 -17.65
C GLU A 76 -6.20 20.22 -16.17
N LEU A 77 -7.24 19.82 -15.43
CA LEU A 77 -7.08 19.33 -14.07
C LEU A 77 -6.25 18.04 -14.02
N LEU A 78 -6.49 17.08 -14.92
CA LEU A 78 -5.68 15.87 -15.02
C LEU A 78 -4.24 16.17 -15.44
N PHE A 79 -4.05 17.19 -16.29
CA PHE A 79 -2.73 17.68 -16.63
C PHE A 79 -1.99 18.17 -15.39
N TRP A 80 -2.64 18.96 -14.52
CA TRP A 80 -2.05 19.34 -13.24
C TRP A 80 -1.69 18.12 -12.39
N CYS A 81 -2.58 17.14 -12.26
CA CYS A 81 -2.36 15.93 -11.44
C CYS A 81 -1.10 15.14 -11.81
N HIS A 82 -0.64 15.23 -13.07
CA HIS A 82 0.55 14.51 -13.55
C HIS A 82 1.76 15.40 -13.83
N SER A 83 1.61 16.73 -13.81
CA SER A 83 2.68 17.69 -14.15
C SER A 83 3.18 18.49 -12.96
N ARG A 84 2.41 18.50 -11.86
CA ARG A 84 2.74 19.26 -10.64
C ARG A 84 2.61 18.38 -9.40
N PRO A 85 3.62 18.38 -8.52
CA PRO A 85 3.47 17.74 -7.22
C PRO A 85 2.45 18.52 -6.38
N LEU A 86 1.76 17.84 -5.46
CA LEU A 86 0.68 18.43 -4.67
C LEU A 86 1.14 19.56 -3.73
N GLU A 87 2.42 19.62 -3.37
CA GLU A 87 2.97 20.72 -2.57
C GLU A 87 2.96 22.07 -3.32
N ASP A 88 2.98 22.05 -4.65
CA ASP A 88 2.95 23.25 -5.50
C ASP A 88 1.53 23.74 -5.78
N TRP A 89 0.51 23.02 -5.31
CA TRP A 89 -0.87 23.39 -5.55
C TRP A 89 -1.28 24.52 -4.60
N PRO A 90 -2.19 25.41 -5.02
CA PRO A 90 -2.69 26.50 -4.17
C PRO A 90 -3.72 26.00 -3.14
N LEU A 91 -3.31 25.04 -2.32
CA LEU A 91 -4.13 24.35 -1.33
C LEU A 91 -3.62 24.64 0.08
N ASP A 92 -4.55 24.87 0.99
CA ASP A 92 -4.30 24.98 2.43
C ASP A 92 -4.32 23.58 3.05
N LEU A 93 -3.12 23.02 3.19
CA LEU A 93 -2.87 21.66 3.63
C LEU A 93 -1.94 21.66 4.85
N PRO A 94 -1.97 20.61 5.69
CA PRO A 94 -1.04 20.48 6.79
C PRO A 94 0.41 20.59 6.32
N PRO A 95 1.30 21.28 7.07
CA PRO A 95 2.72 21.25 6.79
C PRO A 95 3.22 19.79 6.74
N ASP A 96 4.10 19.49 5.79
CA ASP A 96 4.65 18.15 5.53
C ASP A 96 3.61 17.11 5.10
N ALA A 97 2.42 17.52 4.62
CA ALA A 97 1.44 16.59 4.05
C ALA A 97 1.92 15.98 2.72
N PHE A 98 2.70 16.73 1.94
CA PHE A 98 3.20 16.31 0.64
C PHE A 98 4.65 16.73 0.48
N GLY A 99 5.40 15.96 -0.31
CA GLY A 99 6.75 16.31 -0.75
C GLY A 99 6.84 16.57 -2.25
N PRO A 100 8.06 16.84 -2.76
CA PRO A 100 8.29 17.27 -4.15
C PRO A 100 7.98 16.21 -5.21
N ASP A 101 7.84 14.93 -4.81
CA ASP A 101 7.55 13.81 -5.71
C ASP A 101 6.12 13.24 -5.51
N ASP A 102 5.23 14.03 -4.91
CA ASP A 102 3.87 13.62 -4.57
C ASP A 102 2.84 14.04 -5.61
N TYR A 103 2.78 13.27 -6.69
CA TYR A 103 1.78 13.39 -7.75
C TYR A 103 0.56 12.50 -7.49
N LEU A 104 -0.62 12.92 -7.95
CA LEU A 104 -1.81 12.06 -7.99
C LEU A 104 -1.81 11.11 -9.20
N VAL A 105 -1.21 11.53 -10.31
CA VAL A 105 -1.05 10.72 -11.53
C VAL A 105 0.43 10.62 -11.87
N ASP A 106 0.90 9.41 -12.17
CA ASP A 106 2.30 9.16 -12.49
C ASP A 106 2.72 9.98 -13.74
N PRO A 107 3.79 10.79 -13.67
CA PRO A 107 4.20 11.66 -14.77
C PRO A 107 4.64 10.91 -16.04
N GLU A 108 4.99 9.63 -15.96
CA GLU A 108 5.43 8.84 -17.10
C GLU A 108 4.29 7.94 -17.60
N ALA A 109 3.75 7.09 -16.73
CA ALA A 109 2.76 6.08 -17.11
C ALA A 109 1.33 6.60 -17.22
N ARG A 110 1.06 7.84 -16.77
CA ARG A 110 -0.27 8.47 -16.83
C ARG A 110 -1.37 7.67 -16.13
N VAL A 111 -1.01 6.98 -15.04
CA VAL A 111 -1.94 6.22 -14.21
C VAL A 111 -1.95 6.75 -12.78
N PRO A 112 -3.05 6.55 -12.01
CA PRO A 112 -3.09 6.96 -10.62
C PRO A 112 -1.94 6.36 -9.78
N THR A 113 -1.29 7.20 -8.97
CA THR A 113 -0.17 6.81 -8.09
C THR A 113 -0.66 6.07 -6.84
N GLN A 114 0.27 5.44 -6.10
CA GLN A 114 -0.06 4.86 -4.79
C GLN A 114 -0.62 5.92 -3.82
N LEU A 115 -0.06 7.14 -3.85
CA LEU A 115 -0.54 8.26 -3.04
C LEU A 115 -2.02 8.60 -3.34
N CYS A 116 -2.39 8.65 -4.62
CA CYS A 116 -3.78 8.87 -5.04
C CYS A 116 -4.71 7.80 -4.44
N HIS A 117 -4.31 6.54 -4.51
CA HIS A 117 -5.06 5.44 -3.90
C HIS A 117 -5.21 5.57 -2.38
N GLU A 118 -4.14 5.91 -1.66
CA GLU A 118 -4.18 6.11 -0.20
C GLU A 118 -5.14 7.24 0.21
N TRP A 119 -5.13 8.35 -0.51
CA TRP A 119 -6.03 9.48 -0.27
C TRP A 119 -7.49 9.16 -0.59
N TRP A 120 -7.72 8.38 -1.64
CA TRP A 120 -9.05 7.92 -2.00
C TRP A 120 -9.65 6.98 -0.95
N ILE A 121 -8.88 5.99 -0.47
CA ILE A 121 -9.31 5.02 0.54
C ILE A 121 -9.76 5.70 1.85
N ARG A 122 -9.06 6.77 2.27
CA ARG A 122 -9.39 7.49 3.52
C ARG A 122 -10.65 8.36 3.41
N GLY A 123 -11.23 8.52 2.23
CA GLY A 123 -12.43 9.32 1.97
C GLY A 123 -13.79 8.67 2.28
N LYS A 124 -13.86 7.33 2.43
CA LYS A 124 -15.07 6.46 2.43
C LYS A 124 -15.76 6.29 1.05
N ASP A 125 -16.36 5.09 0.89
CA ASP A 125 -17.16 4.54 -0.23
C ASP A 125 -16.52 4.54 -1.62
N ALA A 126 -15.23 4.27 -1.64
CA ALA A 126 -14.48 3.89 -2.82
C ALA A 126 -14.81 2.43 -3.22
N GLY A 127 -15.63 2.21 -4.25
CA GLY A 127 -16.06 0.86 -4.66
C GLY A 127 -14.92 -0.15 -4.85
N ALA A 128 -13.73 0.27 -5.28
CA ALA A 128 -12.58 -0.64 -5.40
C ALA A 128 -11.84 -0.91 -4.08
N ALA A 129 -11.91 0.00 -3.10
CA ALA A 129 -11.47 -0.22 -1.71
C ALA A 129 -12.50 -1.02 -0.88
N GLN A 130 -13.70 -1.20 -1.44
CA GLN A 130 -14.72 -2.09 -0.95
C GLN A 130 -14.52 -3.48 -1.57
N PHE A 131 -14.19 -3.56 -2.86
CA PHE A 131 -13.96 -4.82 -3.56
C PHE A 131 -12.85 -5.68 -2.96
N ASP A 132 -11.65 -5.13 -2.73
CA ASP A 132 -10.54 -5.89 -2.12
C ASP A 132 -10.92 -6.38 -0.70
N ARG A 133 -11.51 -5.50 0.12
CA ARG A 133 -12.03 -5.86 1.44
C ARG A 133 -13.11 -6.93 1.36
N GLU A 134 -14.01 -6.85 0.40
CA GLU A 134 -15.07 -7.83 0.18
C GLU A 134 -14.50 -9.19 -0.23
N VAL A 135 -13.50 -9.22 -1.12
CA VAL A 135 -12.79 -10.43 -1.50
C VAL A 135 -12.14 -11.07 -0.27
N ILE A 136 -11.36 -10.31 0.50
CA ILE A 136 -10.68 -10.84 1.70
C ILE A 136 -11.69 -11.29 2.77
N HIS A 137 -12.73 -10.49 3.05
CA HIS A 137 -13.78 -10.88 4.00
C HIS A 137 -14.57 -12.11 3.54
N THR A 138 -14.82 -12.24 2.23
CA THR A 138 -15.51 -13.40 1.65
C THR A 138 -14.65 -14.64 1.78
N ALA A 139 -13.36 -14.57 1.44
CA ALA A 139 -12.42 -15.67 1.64
C ALA A 139 -12.38 -16.09 3.12
N MET A 140 -12.22 -15.14 4.06
CA MET A 140 -12.25 -15.44 5.49
C MET A 140 -13.54 -16.15 5.90
N ARG A 141 -14.70 -15.67 5.45
CA ARG A 141 -16.00 -16.29 5.75
C ARG A 141 -16.11 -17.71 5.20
N LEU A 142 -15.70 -17.94 3.96
CA LEU A 142 -15.75 -19.24 3.31
C LEU A 142 -14.82 -20.24 4.01
N CYS A 143 -13.57 -19.85 4.27
CA CYS A 143 -12.60 -20.70 4.95
C CYS A 143 -12.96 -20.96 6.42
N ARG A 144 -13.56 -19.98 7.13
CA ARG A 144 -14.12 -20.21 8.48
C ARG A 144 -15.27 -21.20 8.48
N LYS A 145 -16.19 -21.11 7.50
CA LYS A 145 -17.29 -22.07 7.36
C LYS A 145 -16.78 -23.49 7.08
N ALA A 146 -15.65 -23.60 6.37
CA ALA A 146 -14.97 -24.86 6.11
C ALA A 146 -14.02 -25.29 7.25
N SER A 147 -13.88 -24.50 8.32
CA SER A 147 -12.92 -24.73 9.41
C SER A 147 -11.49 -24.98 8.92
N SER A 148 -11.07 -24.30 7.85
CA SER A 148 -9.73 -24.46 7.26
C SER A 148 -8.99 -23.12 7.20
N PRO A 149 -8.24 -22.76 8.25
CA PRO A 149 -7.35 -21.59 8.22
C PRO A 149 -6.22 -21.75 7.18
N GLU A 150 -5.78 -22.96 6.89
CA GLU A 150 -4.75 -23.26 5.89
C GLU A 150 -5.22 -22.85 4.50
N SER A 151 -6.50 -23.07 4.17
CA SER A 151 -7.08 -22.64 2.90
C SER A 151 -7.07 -21.11 2.75
N TYR A 152 -7.28 -20.38 3.84
CA TYR A 152 -7.21 -18.91 3.82
C TYR A 152 -5.78 -18.43 3.58
N VAL A 153 -4.80 -19.07 4.23
CA VAL A 153 -3.37 -18.77 4.03
C VAL A 153 -2.95 -19.11 2.60
N ALA A 154 -3.36 -20.26 2.06
CA ALA A 154 -3.10 -20.65 0.67
C ALA A 154 -3.67 -19.64 -0.33
N PHE A 155 -4.91 -19.19 -0.09
CA PHE A 155 -5.53 -18.13 -0.89
C PHE A 155 -4.75 -16.82 -0.85
N ARG A 156 -4.40 -16.33 0.35
CA ARG A 156 -3.60 -15.10 0.50
C ARG A 156 -2.23 -15.25 -0.19
N ARG A 157 -1.54 -16.38 -0.03
CA ARG A 157 -0.27 -16.65 -0.73
C ARG A 157 -0.43 -16.62 -2.24
N LEU A 158 -1.46 -17.26 -2.79
CA LEU A 158 -1.71 -17.25 -4.24
C LEU A 158 -1.80 -15.82 -4.78
N LEU A 159 -2.59 -14.95 -4.15
CA LEU A 159 -2.75 -13.57 -4.59
C LEU A 159 -1.45 -12.75 -4.49
N VAL A 160 -0.57 -13.10 -3.56
CA VAL A 160 0.69 -12.40 -3.31
C VAL A 160 1.83 -12.90 -4.17
N GLU A 161 1.90 -14.21 -4.40
CA GLU A 161 3.03 -14.89 -5.02
C GLU A 161 2.77 -15.22 -6.50
N ARG A 162 1.51 -15.32 -6.93
CA ARG A 162 1.12 -15.56 -8.32
C ARG A 162 0.12 -14.52 -8.83
N PRO A 163 0.48 -13.22 -8.88
CA PRO A 163 -0.41 -12.19 -9.42
C PRO A 163 -0.66 -12.31 -10.93
N VAL A 164 0.10 -13.17 -11.62
CA VAL A 164 -0.04 -13.49 -13.05
C VAL A 164 -0.01 -15.00 -13.21
N LEU A 165 -1.00 -15.56 -13.93
CA LEU A 165 -1.16 -17.00 -14.15
C LEU A 165 -1.19 -17.29 -15.66
N THR A 166 -0.38 -18.25 -16.12
CA THR A 166 -0.58 -18.87 -17.43
C THR A 166 -1.77 -19.83 -17.41
N GLY A 167 -2.21 -20.31 -18.57
CA GLY A 167 -3.28 -21.31 -18.65
C GLY A 167 -3.00 -22.59 -17.85
N VAL A 168 -1.74 -23.03 -17.78
CA VAL A 168 -1.31 -24.19 -16.98
C VAL A 168 -1.42 -23.87 -15.49
N GLU A 169 -0.89 -22.72 -15.05
CA GLU A 169 -0.93 -22.32 -13.63
C GLU A 169 -2.36 -22.08 -13.14
N ARG A 170 -3.25 -21.62 -14.03
CA ARG A 170 -4.69 -21.53 -13.77
C ARG A 170 -5.28 -22.91 -13.47
N PHE A 171 -4.98 -23.90 -14.30
CA PHE A 171 -5.46 -25.27 -14.09
C PHE A 171 -4.90 -25.91 -12.80
N GLU A 172 -3.62 -25.67 -12.47
CA GLU A 172 -3.04 -26.07 -11.19
C GLU A 172 -3.82 -25.47 -10.01
N THR A 173 -4.17 -24.19 -10.11
CA THR A 173 -4.92 -23.47 -9.07
C THR A 173 -6.35 -24.03 -8.91
N GLU A 174 -7.02 -24.34 -10.02
CA GLU A 174 -8.37 -24.94 -10.02
C GLU A 174 -8.40 -26.35 -9.41
N THR A 175 -7.28 -27.07 -9.47
CA THR A 175 -7.16 -28.45 -8.96
C THR A 175 -6.56 -28.54 -7.57
N ASP A 176 -6.09 -27.42 -7.01
CA ASP A 176 -5.55 -27.35 -5.65
C ASP A 176 -6.67 -27.47 -4.60
N LEU A 177 -6.63 -28.56 -3.83
CA LEU A 177 -7.59 -28.84 -2.77
C LEU A 177 -7.53 -27.84 -1.61
N SER A 178 -6.38 -27.19 -1.39
CA SER A 178 -6.24 -26.13 -0.37
C SER A 178 -7.02 -24.87 -0.74
N LEU A 179 -7.36 -24.70 -2.03
CA LEU A 179 -8.15 -23.57 -2.51
C LEU A 179 -9.63 -23.91 -2.70
N ALA A 180 -10.05 -25.15 -2.43
CA ALA A 180 -11.42 -25.62 -2.64
C ALA A 180 -12.51 -24.69 -2.04
N PRO A 181 -12.36 -24.12 -0.83
CA PRO A 181 -13.38 -23.23 -0.27
C PRO A 181 -13.56 -21.89 -1.01
N VAL A 182 -12.58 -21.49 -1.84
CA VAL A 182 -12.51 -20.16 -2.47
C VAL A 182 -12.46 -20.20 -4.00
N GLN A 183 -12.65 -21.36 -4.63
CA GLN A 183 -12.55 -21.51 -6.09
C GLN A 183 -13.43 -20.52 -6.86
N GLU A 184 -14.71 -20.40 -6.50
CA GLU A 184 -15.64 -19.43 -7.15
C GLU A 184 -15.24 -17.96 -6.94
N LEU A 185 -14.51 -17.67 -5.87
CA LEU A 185 -14.02 -16.32 -5.59
C LEU A 185 -12.80 -15.99 -6.48
N LEU A 186 -11.99 -16.98 -6.86
CA LEU A 186 -10.80 -16.78 -7.68
C LEU A 186 -11.14 -16.27 -9.08
N ASP A 187 -12.27 -16.67 -9.65
CA ASP A 187 -12.75 -16.18 -10.94
C ASP A 187 -13.01 -14.66 -10.94
N GLN A 188 -13.30 -14.08 -9.77
CA GLN A 188 -13.46 -12.63 -9.61
C GLN A 188 -12.14 -11.92 -9.34
N CYS A 189 -11.12 -12.65 -8.90
CA CYS A 189 -9.82 -12.11 -8.55
C CYS A 189 -8.93 -11.90 -9.78
N TYR A 190 -9.08 -12.73 -10.82
CA TYR A 190 -8.25 -12.71 -12.01
C TYR A 190 -9.04 -12.26 -13.26
N ALA A 191 -8.38 -11.49 -14.11
CA ALA A 191 -8.91 -11.02 -15.39
C ALA A 191 -7.91 -11.27 -16.53
N PRO A 192 -8.38 -11.39 -17.78
CA PRO A 192 -7.50 -11.46 -18.94
C PRO A 192 -6.52 -10.30 -19.00
N VAL A 193 -5.28 -10.59 -19.41
CA VAL A 193 -4.25 -9.55 -19.55
C VAL A 193 -4.56 -8.64 -20.74
N PRO A 194 -4.62 -7.30 -20.55
CA PRO A 194 -4.76 -6.36 -21.65
C PRO A 194 -3.52 -6.34 -22.55
N ALA A 195 -3.73 -6.16 -23.85
CA ALA A 195 -2.66 -6.04 -24.85
C ALA A 195 -1.70 -4.86 -24.61
N SER A 196 -2.07 -3.88 -23.77
CA SER A 196 -1.20 -2.77 -23.39
C SER A 196 0.05 -3.20 -22.62
N TYR A 197 0.08 -4.41 -22.07
CA TYR A 197 1.26 -4.99 -21.42
C TYR A 197 2.13 -5.80 -22.40
N GLU A 198 1.66 -6.03 -23.63
CA GLU A 198 2.36 -6.84 -24.61
C GLU A 198 3.52 -6.06 -25.24
N PHE A 199 4.66 -6.72 -25.37
CA PHE A 199 5.80 -6.22 -26.11
C PHE A 199 6.44 -7.36 -26.90
N GLN A 200 6.60 -7.18 -28.21
CA GLN A 200 7.23 -8.16 -29.11
C GLN A 200 6.63 -9.59 -29.00
N GLY A 201 5.31 -9.70 -28.85
CA GLY A 201 4.63 -11.00 -28.77
C GLY A 201 4.74 -11.71 -27.42
N GLY A 202 5.18 -10.99 -26.37
CA GLY A 202 5.32 -11.53 -25.02
C GLY A 202 5.00 -10.51 -23.93
N TYR A 203 5.08 -10.99 -22.69
CA TYR A 203 4.82 -10.21 -21.50
C TYR A 203 5.96 -10.38 -20.50
N VAL A 204 6.26 -9.35 -19.72
CA VAL A 204 7.33 -9.38 -18.73
C VAL A 204 6.75 -9.04 -17.36
N THR A 205 7.04 -9.86 -16.35
CA THR A 205 6.70 -9.52 -14.97
C THR A 205 7.83 -8.75 -14.29
N CYS A 206 7.50 -8.03 -13.22
CA CYS A 206 8.48 -7.39 -12.36
C CYS A 206 9.17 -8.43 -11.48
N GLY A 207 10.50 -8.48 -11.46
CA GLY A 207 11.27 -9.36 -10.57
C GLY A 207 11.16 -9.03 -9.08
N ARG A 208 10.49 -7.93 -8.71
CA ARG A 208 10.26 -7.50 -7.32
C ARG A 208 8.83 -7.86 -6.86
N CYS A 209 7.83 -7.27 -7.50
CA CYS A 209 6.42 -7.44 -7.11
C CYS A 209 5.64 -8.49 -7.90
N LEU A 210 6.27 -9.11 -8.90
CA LEU A 210 5.71 -10.19 -9.73
C LEU A 210 4.53 -9.80 -10.64
N THR A 211 4.03 -8.58 -10.57
CA THR A 211 2.99 -8.07 -11.49
C THR A 211 3.58 -7.72 -12.86
N LEU A 212 2.74 -7.54 -13.88
CA LEU A 212 3.20 -7.22 -15.22
C LEU A 212 3.85 -5.83 -15.30
N LEU A 213 4.93 -5.74 -16.07
CA LEU A 213 5.57 -4.49 -16.45
C LEU A 213 4.87 -3.90 -17.67
N THR A 214 4.69 -2.58 -17.66
CA THR A 214 4.18 -1.83 -18.81
C THR A 214 5.35 -1.36 -19.66
N PRO A 215 5.39 -1.70 -20.96
CA PRO A 215 6.41 -1.16 -21.86
C PRO A 215 6.19 0.34 -22.08
N LEU A 216 7.26 1.13 -22.00
CA LEU A 216 7.25 2.56 -22.30
C LEU A 216 7.73 2.82 -23.75
N ALA A 217 7.39 4.00 -24.28
CA ALA A 217 7.68 4.37 -25.67
C ALA A 217 9.19 4.45 -25.99
N ASP A 218 10.01 4.73 -24.98
CA ASP A 218 11.47 4.79 -25.07
C ASP A 218 12.14 3.41 -24.93
N GLY A 219 11.36 2.34 -24.79
CA GLY A 219 11.84 0.98 -24.59
C GLY A 219 12.16 0.63 -23.13
N ALA A 220 11.96 1.55 -22.19
CA ALA A 220 12.04 1.26 -20.77
C ALA A 220 10.79 0.49 -20.28
N TRP A 221 10.86 0.00 -19.04
CA TRP A 221 9.78 -0.73 -18.40
C TRP A 221 9.31 -0.01 -17.15
N TRP A 222 8.00 0.13 -17.03
CA TRP A 222 7.35 0.75 -15.89
C TRP A 222 6.66 -0.31 -15.03
N CYS A 223 6.80 -0.19 -13.72
CA CYS A 223 6.14 -1.06 -12.74
C CYS A 223 5.07 -0.27 -11.99
N GLU A 224 3.90 -0.86 -11.78
CA GLU A 224 2.78 -0.19 -11.10
C GLU A 224 2.98 0.09 -9.61
N ARG A 225 4.04 -0.45 -9.00
CA ARG A 225 4.35 -0.25 -7.59
C ARG A 225 5.42 0.82 -7.42
N ASP A 226 5.06 1.90 -6.72
CA ASP A 226 5.98 3.00 -6.41
C ASP A 226 7.22 2.49 -5.65
N ARG A 227 7.03 1.58 -4.67
CA ARG A 227 8.14 0.89 -3.97
C ARG A 227 9.12 0.21 -4.93
N CYS A 228 8.62 -0.40 -6.01
CA CYS A 228 9.48 -1.02 -7.01
C CYS A 228 10.26 0.03 -7.78
N ARG A 229 9.62 1.10 -8.28
CA ARG A 229 10.30 2.13 -9.10
C ARG A 229 11.35 2.93 -8.31
N ARG A 230 11.12 3.17 -7.02
CA ARG A 230 12.07 3.90 -6.15
C ARG A 230 13.41 3.19 -5.95
N ARG A 231 13.45 1.86 -6.13
CA ARG A 231 14.69 1.07 -6.07
C ARG A 231 15.47 1.11 -7.40
N GLY A 232 15.14 2.06 -8.28
CA GLY A 232 15.61 2.15 -9.66
C GLY A 232 14.75 1.32 -10.62
N ALA A 233 15.22 1.20 -11.86
CA ALA A 233 14.53 0.48 -12.93
C ALA A 233 14.02 -0.90 -12.45
N PRO A 234 12.77 -1.27 -12.75
CA PRO A 234 12.22 -2.55 -12.31
C PRO A 234 12.97 -3.70 -13.01
N PRO A 235 13.53 -4.65 -12.26
CA PRO A 235 14.19 -5.80 -12.87
C PRO A 235 13.14 -6.66 -13.56
N HIS A 236 13.55 -7.32 -14.64
CA HIS A 236 12.70 -8.29 -15.32
C HIS A 236 12.60 -9.56 -14.45
N GLY A 237 11.38 -10.06 -14.31
CA GLY A 237 11.06 -11.33 -13.69
C GLY A 237 10.86 -12.40 -14.78
N ARG A 238 9.66 -13.01 -14.77
CA ARG A 238 9.28 -14.01 -15.78
C ARG A 238 9.06 -13.31 -17.13
N THR A 239 9.60 -13.91 -18.19
CA THR A 239 9.27 -13.55 -19.56
C THR A 239 8.31 -14.61 -20.09
N LEU A 240 7.09 -14.21 -20.42
CA LEU A 240 5.99 -15.08 -20.81
C LEU A 240 5.81 -14.97 -22.33
N THR A 241 6.08 -16.05 -23.06
CA THR A 241 6.08 -16.05 -24.53
C THR A 241 5.52 -17.36 -25.09
N GLY A 242 5.14 -17.36 -26.37
CA GLY A 242 4.72 -18.57 -27.06
C GLY A 242 3.56 -19.27 -26.36
N ALA A 243 3.81 -20.46 -25.81
CA ALA A 243 2.79 -21.28 -25.14
C ALA A 243 2.26 -20.68 -23.83
N ASP A 244 2.95 -19.71 -23.22
CA ASP A 244 2.49 -19.06 -21.98
C ASP A 244 1.40 -18.01 -22.21
N VAL A 245 1.32 -17.47 -23.43
CA VAL A 245 0.47 -16.31 -23.75
C VAL A 245 -1.03 -16.67 -23.83
N PRO A 246 -1.44 -17.80 -24.45
CA PRO A 246 -2.85 -18.17 -24.48
C PRO A 246 -3.43 -18.37 -23.07
N GLY A 247 -4.52 -17.68 -22.78
CA GLY A 247 -5.22 -17.79 -21.49
C GLY A 247 -4.50 -17.11 -20.32
N LEU A 248 -3.58 -16.18 -20.59
CA LEU A 248 -2.88 -15.43 -19.56
C LEU A 248 -3.85 -14.56 -18.75
N LEU A 249 -3.81 -14.72 -17.43
CA LEU A 249 -4.60 -13.96 -16.47
C LEU A 249 -3.68 -13.15 -15.56
N GLN A 250 -4.18 -12.01 -15.09
CA GLN A 250 -3.57 -11.24 -14.01
C GLN A 250 -4.63 -10.89 -12.97
N LEU A 251 -4.21 -10.65 -11.74
CA LEU A 251 -5.11 -10.13 -10.72
C LEU A 251 -5.70 -8.80 -11.15
N VAL A 252 -6.96 -8.56 -10.80
CA VAL A 252 -7.58 -7.25 -11.00
C VAL A 252 -6.83 -6.18 -10.22
N ARG A 253 -6.80 -4.96 -10.77
CA ARG A 253 -5.97 -3.87 -10.26
C ARG A 253 -6.11 -3.62 -8.75
N PRO A 254 -7.32 -3.63 -8.15
CA PRO A 254 -7.45 -3.42 -6.70
C PRO A 254 -6.68 -4.46 -5.87
N LEU A 255 -6.71 -5.73 -6.27
CA LEU A 255 -5.97 -6.79 -5.57
C LEU A 255 -4.46 -6.64 -5.76
N ARG A 256 -3.98 -6.25 -6.95
CA ARG A 256 -2.54 -5.98 -7.14
C ARG A 256 -2.03 -4.84 -6.26
N GLN A 257 -2.85 -3.79 -6.10
CA GLN A 257 -2.48 -2.59 -5.34
C GLN A 257 -2.60 -2.79 -3.83
N PHE A 258 -3.65 -3.46 -3.35
CA PHE A 258 -3.98 -3.50 -1.92
C PHE A 258 -3.79 -4.87 -1.27
N VAL A 259 -3.59 -5.93 -2.05
CA VAL A 259 -3.35 -7.29 -1.54
C VAL A 259 -1.95 -7.76 -1.89
N THR A 260 -1.62 -7.84 -3.19
CA THR A 260 -0.31 -8.32 -3.65
C THR A 260 0.81 -7.44 -3.12
N GLY A 261 0.77 -6.12 -3.37
CA GLY A 261 1.81 -5.19 -2.96
C GLY A 261 2.19 -5.27 -1.48
N PRO A 262 1.25 -5.00 -0.55
CA PRO A 262 1.48 -5.16 0.88
C PRO A 262 1.89 -6.60 1.27
N GLY A 263 1.23 -7.61 0.70
CA GLY A 263 1.54 -9.01 0.97
C GLY A 263 2.94 -9.44 0.56
N ARG A 264 3.54 -8.81 -0.47
CA ARG A 264 4.94 -9.04 -0.82
C ARG A 264 5.86 -8.64 0.32
N ALA A 265 5.60 -7.52 0.99
CA ALA A 265 6.38 -7.09 2.14
C ALA A 265 6.20 -8.04 3.34
N GLU A 266 5.00 -8.59 3.54
CA GLU A 266 4.70 -9.59 4.56
C GLU A 266 5.50 -10.89 4.34
N VAL A 267 5.46 -11.44 3.12
CA VAL A 267 6.18 -12.67 2.74
C VAL A 267 7.71 -12.46 2.72
N GLU A 268 8.18 -11.29 2.26
CA GLU A 268 9.61 -10.94 2.33
C GLU A 268 10.10 -10.90 3.78
N LEU A 269 9.33 -10.31 4.70
CA LEU A 269 9.66 -10.25 6.11
C LEU A 269 9.61 -11.63 6.77
N GLU A 270 8.61 -12.46 6.43
CA GLU A 270 8.53 -13.85 6.89
C GLU A 270 9.82 -14.60 6.53
N ALA A 271 10.24 -14.54 5.27
CA ALA A 271 11.45 -15.21 4.80
C ALA A 271 12.69 -14.76 5.58
N ARG A 272 12.83 -13.44 5.83
CA ARG A 272 13.95 -12.87 6.60
C ARG A 272 13.96 -13.27 8.07
N LEU A 273 12.80 -13.48 8.69
CA LEU A 273 12.70 -13.92 10.08
C LEU A 273 12.94 -15.42 10.21
N ARG A 274 12.45 -16.22 9.25
CA ARG A 274 12.70 -17.67 9.20
C ARG A 274 14.19 -18.01 9.04
N THR A 275 14.99 -17.19 8.34
CA THR A 275 16.44 -17.40 8.24
C THR A 275 17.18 -17.24 9.58
N LEU A 276 16.55 -16.61 10.57
CA LEU A 276 17.04 -16.55 11.95
C LEU A 276 16.69 -17.80 12.77
N GLY A 277 16.02 -18.80 12.18
CA GLY A 277 15.55 -20.00 12.86
C GLY A 277 14.28 -19.80 13.69
N LEU A 278 13.56 -18.70 13.48
CA LEU A 278 12.32 -18.39 14.20
C LEU A 278 11.12 -19.10 13.56
N GLU A 279 10.17 -19.52 14.40
CA GLU A 279 8.86 -19.95 13.93
C GLU A 279 8.04 -18.71 13.55
N VAL A 280 7.56 -18.68 12.31
CA VAL A 280 6.76 -17.58 11.79
C VAL A 280 5.48 -18.14 11.17
N GLN A 281 4.34 -17.55 11.54
CA GLN A 281 3.03 -17.84 10.96
C GLN A 281 2.48 -16.59 10.29
N LEU A 282 2.09 -16.70 9.01
CA LEU A 282 1.38 -15.64 8.30
C LEU A 282 -0.13 -15.67 8.58
N TRP A 283 -0.72 -14.49 8.68
CA TRP A 283 -2.15 -14.21 8.83
C TRP A 283 -2.90 -15.06 9.88
N PRO A 284 -2.36 -15.19 11.11
CA PRO A 284 -3.03 -15.91 12.19
C PRO A 284 -4.47 -15.44 12.43
N GLY A 285 -5.34 -16.35 12.85
CA GLY A 285 -6.72 -16.02 13.23
C GLY A 285 -7.60 -15.48 12.09
N PHE A 286 -7.26 -15.79 10.83
CA PHE A 286 -7.83 -15.16 9.63
C PHE A 286 -7.58 -13.64 9.65
N ASP A 287 -6.32 -13.26 9.44
CA ASP A 287 -5.93 -11.83 9.30
C ASP A 287 -6.16 -11.03 10.60
N ALA A 288 -5.91 -11.64 11.75
CA ALA A 288 -5.87 -10.91 13.02
C ALA A 288 -4.73 -9.89 13.04
N TYR A 289 -3.59 -10.32 12.55
CA TYR A 289 -2.38 -9.56 12.22
C TYR A 289 -1.58 -10.29 11.15
N ASP A 290 -0.56 -9.66 10.58
CA ASP A 290 0.12 -10.17 9.39
C ASP A 290 1.12 -11.30 9.71
N LEU A 291 1.93 -11.16 10.76
CA LEU A 291 2.93 -12.14 11.17
C LEU A 291 2.86 -12.42 12.68
N ARG A 292 2.81 -13.70 13.07
CA ARG A 292 3.11 -14.18 14.42
C ARG A 292 4.52 -14.76 14.44
N VAL A 293 5.37 -14.27 15.32
CA VAL A 293 6.75 -14.76 15.48
C VAL A 293 6.89 -15.36 16.86
N THR A 294 7.16 -16.67 16.94
CA THR A 294 7.41 -17.38 18.19
C THR A 294 8.92 -17.58 18.36
N PHE A 295 9.46 -17.10 19.47
CA PHE A 295 10.86 -17.26 19.83
C PHE A 295 11.09 -18.57 20.61
N PRO A 296 12.35 -19.07 20.71
CA PRO A 296 12.65 -20.31 21.45
C PRO A 296 12.31 -20.28 22.94
N ASP A 297 12.15 -19.08 23.52
CA ASP A 297 11.71 -18.86 24.90
C ASP A 297 10.17 -18.73 25.03
N GLU A 298 9.44 -19.13 23.99
CA GLU A 298 7.97 -19.02 23.85
C GLU A 298 7.43 -17.58 23.82
N HIS A 299 8.30 -16.56 23.79
CA HIS A 299 7.88 -15.17 23.64
C HIS A 299 7.35 -14.93 22.23
N ILE A 300 6.31 -14.10 22.11
CA ILE A 300 5.53 -13.95 20.89
C ILE A 300 5.41 -12.49 20.49
N TRP A 301 5.80 -12.20 19.25
CA TRP A 301 5.52 -10.92 18.61
C TRP A 301 4.38 -11.03 17.60
N ALA A 302 3.43 -10.10 17.69
CA ALA A 302 2.41 -9.84 16.67
C ALA A 302 2.82 -8.63 15.82
N ILE A 303 2.97 -8.84 14.52
CA ILE A 303 3.52 -7.85 13.61
C ILE A 303 2.50 -7.56 12.52
N ASP A 304 2.25 -6.27 12.30
CA ASP A 304 1.37 -5.77 11.24
C ASP A 304 2.22 -4.97 10.24
N VAL A 305 2.36 -5.47 9.01
CA VAL A 305 3.13 -4.80 7.95
C VAL A 305 2.25 -3.75 7.27
N LYS A 306 2.85 -2.60 6.95
CA LYS A 306 2.16 -1.44 6.38
C LYS A 306 3.00 -0.87 5.25
N ASP A 307 2.57 -1.08 4.02
CA ASP A 307 3.23 -0.54 2.83
C ASP A 307 2.60 0.81 2.40
N TRP A 308 2.67 1.82 3.29
CA TRP A 308 2.12 3.15 3.04
C TRP A 308 3.20 4.11 2.56
N LYS A 309 2.91 4.86 1.50
CA LYS A 309 3.73 5.98 1.04
C LYS A 309 3.59 7.16 2.00
N HIS A 310 2.39 7.45 2.49
CA HIS A 310 2.14 8.64 3.30
C HIS A 310 2.08 8.37 4.82
N PRO A 311 3.10 8.80 5.61
CA PRO A 311 3.17 8.50 7.04
C PRO A 311 2.07 9.16 7.90
N GLY A 312 1.58 10.35 7.50
CA GLY A 312 0.51 11.04 8.22
C GLY A 312 -0.83 10.31 8.10
N LEU A 313 -1.14 9.81 6.90
CA LEU A 313 -2.33 8.97 6.70
C LEU A 313 -2.21 7.63 7.42
N LEU A 314 -1.02 7.02 7.43
CA LEU A 314 -0.73 5.81 8.19
C LEU A 314 -0.94 6.04 9.70
N GLY A 315 -0.38 7.12 10.27
CA GLY A 315 -0.53 7.48 11.68
C GLY A 315 -2.00 7.59 12.09
N ARG A 316 -2.79 8.29 11.29
CA ARG A 316 -4.25 8.44 11.52
C ARG A 316 -5.04 7.15 11.28
N SER A 317 -4.44 6.10 10.72
CA SER A 317 -5.03 4.77 10.58
C SER A 317 -4.66 3.83 11.73
N ALA A 318 -3.71 4.25 12.58
CA ALA A 318 -3.18 3.45 13.68
C ALA A 318 -4.27 3.05 14.66
N LYS A 319 -4.28 1.75 14.95
CA LYS A 319 -5.18 1.09 15.89
C LYS A 319 -4.39 -0.05 16.54
N PRO A 320 -4.69 -0.40 17.80
CA PRO A 320 -4.09 -1.56 18.44
C PRO A 320 -4.24 -2.82 17.59
N VAL A 321 -3.21 -3.68 17.61
CA VAL A 321 -3.24 -4.99 16.97
C VAL A 321 -4.26 -5.88 17.70
N ARG A 322 -5.06 -6.64 16.95
CA ARG A 322 -6.11 -7.49 17.53
C ARG A 322 -5.49 -8.50 18.48
N PRO A 323 -5.99 -8.64 19.73
CA PRO A 323 -5.32 -9.41 20.78
C PRO A 323 -5.39 -10.94 20.59
N GLU A 324 -6.16 -11.43 19.61
CA GLU A 324 -6.38 -12.85 19.37
C GLU A 324 -5.92 -13.24 17.97
N PRO A 325 -5.03 -14.23 17.80
CA PRO A 325 -4.41 -15.05 18.85
C PRO A 325 -3.45 -14.26 19.77
N PRO A 326 -3.24 -14.70 21.02
CA PRO A 326 -2.47 -13.95 22.02
C PRO A 326 -0.99 -13.80 21.63
N TYR A 327 -0.42 -12.69 22.08
CA TYR A 327 0.97 -12.28 21.90
C TYR A 327 1.47 -11.51 23.12
N ASP A 328 2.80 -11.43 23.28
CA ASP A 328 3.43 -10.69 24.37
C ASP A 328 3.70 -9.23 24.00
N GLU A 329 4.11 -8.98 22.74
CA GLU A 329 4.33 -7.64 22.21
C GLU A 329 3.77 -7.51 20.80
N ALA A 330 3.39 -6.29 20.42
CA ALA A 330 2.94 -5.99 19.07
C ALA A 330 3.59 -4.73 18.50
N CYS A 331 3.77 -4.71 17.19
CA CYS A 331 4.19 -3.51 16.47
C CYS A 331 3.60 -3.44 15.07
N TRP A 332 3.61 -2.23 14.52
CA TRP A 332 3.52 -2.04 13.09
C TRP A 332 4.92 -1.99 12.48
N VAL A 333 5.04 -2.47 11.24
CA VAL A 333 6.28 -2.46 10.48
C VAL A 333 6.05 -1.82 9.13
N VAL A 334 6.93 -0.92 8.73
CA VAL A 334 6.98 -0.37 7.37
C VAL A 334 8.23 -0.86 6.66
N PRO A 335 8.18 -1.14 5.34
CA PRO A 335 9.39 -1.36 4.57
C PRO A 335 10.33 -0.17 4.70
N ARG A 336 11.62 -0.41 4.95
CA ARG A 336 12.63 0.64 5.12
C ARG A 336 12.62 1.65 3.96
N GLU A 337 12.44 1.19 2.73
CA GLU A 337 12.47 2.08 1.57
C GLU A 337 11.31 3.10 1.57
N GLN A 338 10.17 2.75 2.18
CA GLN A 338 9.07 3.70 2.36
C GLN A 338 9.43 4.76 3.41
N ALA A 339 10.06 4.32 4.51
CA ALA A 339 10.49 5.23 5.57
C ALA A 339 11.59 6.20 5.11
N GLU A 340 12.53 5.75 4.27
CA GLU A 340 13.61 6.59 3.74
C GLU A 340 13.14 7.58 2.67
N ALA A 341 12.04 7.28 1.98
CA ALA A 341 11.49 8.13 0.93
C ALA A 341 10.75 9.38 1.45
N HIS A 342 10.53 9.51 2.76
CA HIS A 342 9.90 10.67 3.37
C HIS A 342 10.78 11.22 4.48
N ARG A 343 11.05 12.53 4.44
CA ARG A 343 11.75 13.21 5.53
C ARG A 343 10.95 13.03 6.82
N ASP A 344 11.58 12.51 7.87
CA ASP A 344 10.92 12.27 9.17
C ASP A 344 9.64 11.41 9.09
N TYR A 345 9.67 10.30 8.33
CA TYR A 345 8.53 9.38 8.21
C TYR A 345 7.97 8.94 9.57
N LEU A 346 8.84 8.44 10.45
CA LEU A 346 8.44 7.93 11.78
C LEU A 346 7.93 9.05 12.70
N GLY A 347 8.55 10.23 12.69
CA GLY A 347 8.05 11.37 13.46
C GLY A 347 6.70 11.86 12.96
N THR A 348 6.50 11.88 11.64
CA THR A 348 5.22 12.24 11.01
C THR A 348 4.11 11.26 11.37
N TYR A 349 4.40 9.95 11.36
CA TYR A 349 3.49 8.93 11.87
C TYR A 349 3.10 9.19 13.34
N ARG A 350 4.09 9.40 14.21
CA ARG A 350 3.87 9.60 15.67
C ARG A 350 2.99 10.82 15.96
N ARG A 351 3.23 11.94 15.27
CA ARG A 351 2.43 13.18 15.41
C ARG A 351 0.98 13.00 14.98
N ASN A 352 0.71 12.08 14.06
CA ASN A 352 -0.60 11.86 13.47
C ASN A 352 -1.36 10.66 14.07
N ARG A 353 -0.74 9.95 15.01
CA ARG A 353 -1.29 8.76 15.67
C ARG A 353 -2.34 9.15 16.73
N PRO A 354 -3.52 8.51 16.77
CA PRO A 354 -4.50 8.75 17.82
C PRO A 354 -4.00 8.24 19.18
N ALA A 355 -4.50 8.84 20.26
CA ALA A 355 -4.14 8.47 21.63
C ALA A 355 -4.40 6.98 21.95
N SER A 356 -5.44 6.39 21.35
CA SER A 356 -5.77 4.96 21.49
C SER A 356 -4.70 4.01 20.95
N ALA A 357 -3.80 4.50 20.09
CA ALA A 357 -2.68 3.74 19.54
C ALA A 357 -1.32 4.24 20.09
N ALA A 358 -1.28 5.07 21.14
CA ALA A 358 -0.04 5.66 21.65
C ALA A 358 1.04 4.64 22.06
N GLY A 359 0.62 3.44 22.48
CA GLY A 359 1.53 2.35 22.84
C GLY A 359 1.98 1.46 21.68
N LEU A 360 1.50 1.69 20.45
CA LEU A 360 1.83 0.85 19.29
C LEU A 360 3.11 1.35 18.60
N PRO A 361 4.23 0.61 18.67
CA PRO A 361 5.45 0.98 17.99
C PRO A 361 5.29 0.88 16.47
N LEU A 362 5.97 1.76 15.72
CA LEU A 362 6.21 1.64 14.30
C LEU A 362 7.71 1.49 14.03
N LEU A 363 8.08 0.33 13.49
CA LEU A 363 9.46 -0.02 13.16
C LEU A 363 9.65 -0.10 11.65
N THR A 364 10.89 0.07 11.18
CA THR A 364 11.27 -0.43 9.84
C THR A 364 11.50 -1.94 9.90
N ASP A 365 11.26 -2.65 8.82
CA ASP A 365 11.55 -4.08 8.66
C ASP A 365 13.00 -4.45 9.03
N ASP A 366 13.99 -3.65 8.61
CA ASP A 366 15.41 -3.84 9.01
C ASP A 366 15.63 -3.75 10.52
N ARG A 367 14.98 -2.78 11.17
CA ARG A 367 15.06 -2.60 12.63
C ARG A 367 14.43 -3.77 13.37
N LEU A 368 13.28 -4.24 12.89
CA LEU A 368 12.62 -5.42 13.45
C LEU A 368 13.52 -6.66 13.36
N VAL A 369 14.11 -6.91 12.18
CA VAL A 369 15.03 -8.05 11.99
C VAL A 369 16.27 -7.93 12.87
N ALA A 370 16.80 -6.73 13.07
CA ALA A 370 17.90 -6.49 14.00
C ALA A 370 17.52 -6.79 15.46
N LEU A 371 16.32 -6.39 15.91
CA LEU A 371 15.80 -6.71 17.24
C LEU A 371 15.59 -8.22 17.41
N ALA A 372 15.00 -8.89 16.42
CA ALA A 372 14.83 -10.34 16.42
C ALA A 372 16.17 -11.06 16.52
N THR A 373 17.17 -10.62 15.75
CA THR A 373 18.54 -11.16 15.79
C THR A 373 19.19 -11.00 17.17
N ALA A 374 19.01 -9.83 17.80
CA ALA A 374 19.54 -9.58 19.14
C ALA A 374 18.89 -10.52 20.17
N ARG A 375 17.56 -10.72 20.09
CA ARG A 375 16.83 -11.61 20.99
C ARG A 375 17.30 -13.06 20.85
N THR A 376 17.42 -13.57 19.61
CA THR A 376 17.90 -14.93 19.35
C THR A 376 19.32 -15.19 19.90
N ARG A 377 20.14 -14.13 20.05
CA ARG A 377 21.49 -14.22 20.61
C ARG A 377 21.54 -14.11 22.14
N GLY A 378 20.39 -14.13 22.82
CA GLY A 378 20.31 -14.06 24.28
C GLY A 378 20.60 -12.67 24.84
N ALA A 379 20.43 -11.60 24.03
CA ALA A 379 20.32 -10.27 24.62
C ALA A 379 19.02 -10.21 25.42
N ASP A 380 19.10 -9.86 26.70
CA ASP A 380 17.92 -9.65 27.53
C ASP A 380 16.97 -8.63 26.87
N GLY A 381 15.76 -9.08 26.55
CA GLY A 381 14.59 -8.24 26.30
C GLY A 381 14.77 -7.05 25.34
N PRO A 382 15.20 -7.22 24.07
CA PRO A 382 14.99 -6.18 23.08
C PRO A 382 13.48 -6.04 22.84
N HIS A 383 12.87 -5.10 23.55
CA HIS A 383 11.45 -4.77 23.43
C HIS A 383 11.15 -4.08 22.12
N LEU A 384 9.95 -4.30 21.60
CA LEU A 384 9.43 -3.58 20.45
C LEU A 384 9.23 -2.11 20.87
N THR A 385 10.22 -1.27 20.59
CA THR A 385 10.23 0.14 20.96
C THR A 385 10.65 1.01 19.79
N ASP A 386 9.98 2.15 19.68
CA ASP A 386 10.20 3.18 18.66
C ASP A 386 11.54 3.91 18.79
N SER A 387 12.18 3.79 19.95
CA SER A 387 13.41 4.49 20.29
C SER A 387 14.61 3.72 19.76
N ALA A 388 15.55 4.43 19.13
CA ALA A 388 16.91 3.93 19.03
C ALA A 388 17.40 3.60 20.46
N PRO A 389 18.20 2.53 20.66
CA PRO A 389 18.75 2.27 21.98
C PRO A 389 19.56 3.51 22.36
N THR A 390 19.17 4.18 23.43
CA THR A 390 20.00 5.23 24.03
C THR A 390 21.28 4.52 24.45
N ASN A 391 22.36 4.71 23.70
CA ASN A 391 23.68 4.35 24.17
C ASN A 391 23.84 5.04 25.52
N GLY A 392 23.85 4.24 26.58
CA GLY A 392 24.07 4.74 27.93
C GLY A 392 25.39 5.48 27.93
N SER A 393 25.35 6.78 28.19
CA SER A 393 26.53 7.51 28.63
C SER A 393 27.04 6.80 29.88
N PRO A 394 28.29 6.31 29.91
CA PRO A 394 28.87 5.85 31.16
C PRO A 394 28.98 7.06 32.07
N SER A 395 28.39 6.96 33.25
CA SER A 395 28.59 7.90 34.35
C SER A 395 30.10 8.11 34.55
N ALA A 396 30.52 9.36 34.50
CA ALA A 396 31.79 9.82 35.07
C ALA A 396 31.46 10.69 36.28
#